data_AF-A0A819ES94-F1
#
_entry.id   AF-A0A819ES94-F1
#
_cell.length_a   1.000
_cell.length_b   1.000
_cell.length_c   1.000
_cell.angle_alpha   90.00
_cell.angle_beta   90.00
_cell.angle_gamma   90.00
#
_symmetry.space_group_name_H-M   'P 1'
#
loop_
_entity.id
_entity.type
_entity.pdbx_description
1 polymer ?
#
loop_
_entity_poly.entity_id
_entity_poly.type
_entity_poly.pdbx_seq_one_letter_code
_entity_poly.pdbx_strand_id
1 'polypeptide(L)'
;MQVVLTVIDTDILSRNGFDFYLNSHAAIQGTSRPILYQILHDEIGFISDDIQQLAYYLCHTVVRCIKSAAVPTRVHYAADCVALGLNLEHEGHIANDQQSIVASEFDEYLFDEKDGVVTLDDVQTIKIDFHPLIENTMWFA
;
A
#
# COMPACT_ATOMS: atom_id res chain seq x y z
N MET A 1 -23.83 9.93 17.44
CA MET A 1 -23.15 8.80 16.76
C MET A 1 -23.15 9.12 15.28
N GLN A 2 -22.00 9.54 14.73
CA GLN A 2 -21.95 10.00 13.34
C GLN A 2 -21.89 8.76 12.45
N VAL A 3 -23.02 8.45 11.80
CA VAL A 3 -23.09 7.35 10.83
C VAL A 3 -22.26 7.77 9.63
N VAL A 4 -21.11 7.14 9.44
CA VAL A 4 -20.26 7.36 8.28
C VAL A 4 -20.39 6.13 7.40
N LEU A 5 -21.21 6.26 6.37
CA LEU A 5 -21.36 5.34 5.24
C LEU A 5 -22.01 6.18 4.13
N THR A 6 -21.21 6.97 3.44
CA THR A 6 -21.67 7.69 2.25
C THR A 6 -21.18 6.92 1.04
N VAL A 7 -22.12 6.39 0.27
CA VAL A 7 -21.84 5.79 -1.03
C VAL A 7 -22.42 6.69 -2.11
N ILE A 8 -21.67 6.85 -3.20
CA ILE A 8 -22.14 7.51 -4.42
C ILE A 8 -21.89 6.55 -5.57
N ASP A 9 -22.97 6.01 -6.12
CA ASP A 9 -23.00 5.08 -7.26
C ASP A 9 -23.76 5.65 -8.47
N THR A 10 -24.15 6.94 -8.44
CA THR A 10 -24.85 7.64 -9.53
C THR A 10 -24.14 8.92 -9.99
N ASP A 11 -24.50 9.39 -11.20
CA ASP A 11 -24.17 10.68 -11.84
C ASP A 11 -22.69 10.97 -12.19
N ILE A 12 -21.74 10.74 -11.28
CA ILE A 12 -20.35 11.21 -11.39
C ILE A 12 -19.34 10.11 -11.76
N LEU A 13 -19.83 8.94 -12.14
CA LEU A 13 -19.06 7.72 -12.32
C LEU A 13 -18.89 7.35 -13.79
N SER A 14 -18.11 6.30 -14.03
CA SER A 14 -17.90 5.79 -15.38
C SER A 14 -19.25 5.37 -16.00
N ARG A 15 -19.46 5.71 -17.28
CA ARG A 15 -20.74 5.43 -17.96
C ARG A 15 -20.98 3.93 -18.21
N ASN A 16 -19.89 3.16 -18.31
CA ASN A 16 -19.90 1.77 -18.77
C ASN A 16 -19.20 0.81 -17.80
N GLY A 17 -18.49 1.32 -16.80
CA GLY A 17 -17.81 0.50 -15.81
C GLY A 17 -18.68 0.29 -14.58
N PHE A 18 -18.19 -0.55 -13.68
CA PHE A 18 -18.78 -0.73 -12.37
C PHE A 18 -17.86 -0.09 -11.35
N ASP A 19 -18.25 1.08 -10.87
CA ASP A 19 -17.49 1.88 -9.93
C ASP A 19 -18.42 2.58 -8.93
N PHE A 20 -17.88 2.91 -7.76
CA PHE A 20 -18.59 3.66 -6.73
C PHE A 20 -17.61 4.42 -5.84
N TYR A 21 -18.02 5.58 -5.34
CA TYR A 21 -17.30 6.26 -4.25
C TYR A 21 -17.81 5.76 -2.90
N LEU A 22 -16.90 5.45 -1.98
CA LEU A 22 -17.22 5.10 -0.61
C LEU A 22 -16.42 5.98 0.36
N ASN A 23 -17.13 6.64 1.26
CA ASN A 23 -16.57 7.30 2.43
C ASN A 23 -16.87 6.47 3.68
N SER A 24 -15.89 5.68 4.11
CA SER A 24 -16.00 4.76 5.24
C SER A 24 -15.58 5.35 6.59
N HIS A 25 -14.91 6.50 6.63
CA HIS A 25 -14.26 7.04 7.84
C HIS A 25 -14.76 8.45 8.20
N ALA A 26 -14.79 8.75 9.50
CA ALA A 26 -15.05 10.11 9.96
C ALA A 26 -13.81 10.99 9.71
N ALA A 27 -14.00 12.13 9.04
CA ALA A 27 -12.96 13.15 8.96
C ALA A 27 -12.75 13.78 10.34
N ILE A 28 -11.60 13.50 10.95
CA ILE A 28 -11.19 14.13 12.21
C ILE A 28 -10.81 15.60 11.97
N GLN A 29 -10.22 15.89 10.82
CA GLN A 29 -9.79 17.23 10.43
C GLN A 29 -10.02 17.45 8.93
N GLY A 30 -10.54 18.62 8.57
CA GLY A 30 -10.81 19.01 7.18
C GLY A 30 -11.96 18.22 6.56
N THR A 31 -11.93 18.10 5.23
CA THR A 31 -12.95 17.40 4.44
C THR A 31 -12.53 15.94 4.21
N SER A 32 -13.44 14.99 4.42
CA SER A 32 -13.20 13.57 4.10
C SER A 32 -12.91 13.38 2.61
N ARG A 33 -11.93 12.55 2.30
CA ARG A 33 -11.66 12.12 0.91
C ARG A 33 -12.33 10.76 0.66
N PRO A 34 -13.47 10.71 -0.07
CA PRO A 34 -14.06 9.44 -0.47
C PRO A 34 -13.14 8.70 -1.44
N ILE A 35 -13.15 7.38 -1.37
CA ILE A 35 -12.31 6.53 -2.23
C ILE A 35 -13.16 5.98 -3.37
N LEU A 36 -12.63 6.06 -4.59
CA LEU A 36 -13.21 5.44 -5.77
C LEU A 36 -12.83 3.96 -5.80
N TYR A 37 -13.83 3.09 -5.78
CA TYR A 37 -13.68 1.66 -6.02
C TYR A 37 -14.11 1.37 -7.44
N GLN A 38 -13.24 0.72 -8.21
CA GLN A 38 -13.55 0.25 -9.56
C GLN A 38 -13.44 -1.27 -9.58
N ILE A 39 -14.54 -1.93 -9.92
CA ILE A 39 -14.59 -3.36 -10.10
C ILE A 39 -14.07 -3.66 -11.51
N LEU A 40 -12.91 -4.31 -11.57
CA LEU A 40 -12.28 -4.68 -12.83
C LEU A 40 -12.75 -6.06 -13.31
N HIS A 41 -13.01 -6.97 -12.36
CA HIS A 41 -13.37 -8.36 -12.64
C HIS A 41 -14.22 -8.92 -11.51
N ASP A 42 -15.30 -9.61 -11.86
CA ASP A 42 -16.18 -10.30 -10.92
C ASP A 42 -16.75 -11.58 -11.56
N GLU A 43 -16.39 -12.73 -11.00
CA GLU A 43 -16.89 -14.05 -11.42
C GLU A 43 -17.99 -14.59 -10.49
N ILE A 44 -18.14 -13.96 -9.32
CA ILE A 44 -19.11 -14.36 -8.30
C ILE A 44 -20.49 -13.82 -8.67
N GLY A 45 -20.54 -12.68 -9.36
CA GLY A 45 -21.78 -12.03 -9.80
C GLY A 45 -22.43 -11.27 -8.66
N PHE A 46 -21.65 -10.45 -7.95
CA PHE A 46 -22.15 -9.62 -6.86
C PHE A 46 -23.13 -8.55 -7.34
N ILE A 47 -24.08 -8.24 -6.48
CA ILE A 47 -24.92 -7.06 -6.61
C ILE A 47 -24.15 -5.84 -6.08
N SER A 48 -24.44 -4.65 -6.59
CA SER A 48 -23.86 -3.37 -6.14
C SER A 48 -23.87 -3.20 -4.63
N ASP A 49 -25.01 -3.42 -4.01
CA ASP A 49 -25.17 -3.25 -2.56
C ASP A 49 -24.26 -4.21 -1.78
N ASP A 50 -24.10 -5.45 -2.25
CA ASP A 50 -23.29 -6.47 -1.59
C ASP A 50 -21.80 -6.10 -1.60
N ILE A 51 -21.29 -5.66 -2.75
CA ILE A 51 -19.86 -5.30 -2.86
C ILE A 51 -19.55 -4.00 -2.12
N GLN A 52 -20.46 -3.03 -2.13
CA GLN A 52 -20.33 -1.80 -1.36
C GLN A 52 -20.33 -2.08 0.15
N GLN A 53 -21.24 -2.95 0.62
CA GLN A 53 -21.31 -3.36 2.01
C GLN A 53 -20.09 -4.18 2.44
N LEU A 54 -19.62 -5.10 1.60
CA LEU A 54 -18.40 -5.85 1.84
C LEU A 54 -17.19 -4.92 1.98
N ALA A 55 -17.03 -3.97 1.06
CA ALA A 55 -15.96 -2.98 1.12
C ALA A 55 -16.01 -2.18 2.43
N TYR A 56 -17.22 -1.75 2.85
CA TYR A 56 -17.40 -1.05 4.11
C TYR A 56 -17.03 -1.90 5.34
N TYR A 57 -17.43 -3.17 5.38
CA TYR A 57 -17.08 -4.06 6.48
C TYR A 57 -15.58 -4.34 6.57
N LEU A 58 -14.89 -4.47 5.43
CA LEU A 58 -13.44 -4.61 5.39
C LEU A 58 -12.70 -3.37 5.93
N CYS A 59 -13.31 -2.19 5.95
CA CYS A 59 -12.73 -1.00 6.59
C CYS A 59 -12.77 -1.07 8.14
N HIS A 60 -13.57 -1.97 8.73
CA HIS A 60 -13.74 -2.11 10.17
C HIS A 60 -12.93 -3.27 10.77
N THR A 61 -12.21 -4.04 9.95
CA THR A 61 -11.43 -5.19 10.40
C THR A 61 -9.98 -4.84 10.78
N VAL A 62 -9.63 -3.57 10.86
CA VAL A 62 -8.27 -3.12 11.16
C VAL A 62 -7.94 -3.39 12.63
N VAL A 63 -6.85 -4.11 12.90
CA VAL A 63 -6.47 -4.49 14.27
C VAL A 63 -5.82 -3.36 15.08
N ARG A 64 -5.33 -2.31 14.40
CA ARG A 64 -4.61 -1.19 15.04
C ARG A 64 -5.52 -0.19 15.75
N CYS A 65 -6.78 -0.07 15.33
CA CYS A 65 -7.67 0.95 15.86
C CYS A 65 -9.13 0.50 15.92
N ILE A 66 -9.85 0.99 16.94
CA ILE A 66 -11.29 0.76 17.13
C ILE A 66 -12.10 1.80 16.31
N LYS A 67 -11.66 2.06 15.08
CA LYS A 67 -12.28 3.04 14.17
C LYS A 67 -12.29 2.48 12.76
N SER A 68 -13.26 2.90 11.97
CA SER A 68 -13.28 2.59 10.54
C SER A 68 -12.09 3.26 9.83
N ALA A 69 -11.37 2.50 9.03
CA ALA A 69 -10.32 3.00 8.15
C ALA A 69 -10.92 3.61 6.86
N ALA A 70 -10.15 4.48 6.21
CA ALA A 70 -10.55 5.08 4.92
C ALA A 70 -10.48 4.07 3.77
N VAL A 71 -9.49 3.18 3.81
CA VAL A 71 -9.25 2.10 2.85
C VAL A 71 -9.56 0.73 3.49
N PRO A 72 -9.85 -0.31 2.70
CA PRO A 72 -10.03 -1.65 3.23
C PRO A 72 -8.76 -2.13 3.94
N THR A 73 -8.93 -2.89 5.02
CA THR A 73 -7.83 -3.34 5.88
C THR A 73 -6.70 -4.04 5.11
N ARG A 74 -7.04 -4.85 4.09
CA ARG A 74 -6.02 -5.55 3.28
C ARG A 74 -5.15 -4.60 2.47
N VAL A 75 -5.72 -3.54 1.90
CA VAL A 75 -4.98 -2.53 1.13
C VAL A 75 -4.08 -1.74 2.06
N HIS A 76 -4.58 -1.39 3.25
CA HIS A 76 -3.78 -0.74 4.28
C HIS A 76 -2.55 -1.56 4.64
N TYR A 77 -2.71 -2.85 4.92
CA TYR A 77 -1.59 -3.71 5.29
C TYR A 77 -0.58 -3.91 4.16
N ALA A 78 -1.03 -4.03 2.92
CA ALA A 78 -0.12 -4.08 1.78
C ALA A 78 0.76 -2.81 1.71
N ALA A 79 0.17 -1.64 1.95
CA ALA A 79 0.91 -0.39 1.97
C ALA A 79 1.94 -0.34 3.12
N ASP A 80 1.58 -0.82 4.32
CA ASP A 80 2.52 -0.88 5.45
C ASP A 80 3.67 -1.85 5.19
N CYS A 81 3.41 -3.03 4.60
CA CYS A 81 4.44 -3.99 4.22
C CYS A 81 5.48 -3.35 3.29
N VAL A 82 5.01 -2.61 2.27
CA VAL A 82 5.89 -1.93 1.31
C VAL A 82 6.69 -0.83 2.00
N ALA A 83 6.05 0.03 2.79
CA ALA A 83 6.73 1.10 3.51
C ALA A 83 7.81 0.55 4.45
N LEU A 84 7.53 -0.54 5.15
CA LEU A 84 8.48 -1.18 6.04
C LEU A 84 9.60 -1.88 5.29
N GLY A 85 9.32 -2.50 4.15
CA GLY A 85 10.34 -3.05 3.25
C GLY A 85 11.33 -1.98 2.80
N LEU A 86 10.85 -0.82 2.37
CA LEU A 86 11.68 0.32 1.98
C LEU A 86 12.55 0.85 3.13
N ASN A 87 12.01 0.85 4.36
CA ASN A 87 12.80 1.25 5.54
C ASN A 87 13.94 0.26 5.83
N LEU A 88 13.68 -1.05 5.71
CA LEU A 88 14.71 -2.09 5.87
C LEU A 88 15.79 -1.99 4.79
N GLU A 89 15.40 -1.65 3.55
CA GLU A 89 16.36 -1.37 2.48
C GLU A 89 17.23 -0.16 2.81
N HIS A 90 16.62 0.94 3.27
CA HIS A 90 17.36 2.15 3.65
C HIS A 90 18.36 1.87 4.79
N GLU A 91 17.96 1.12 5.81
CA GLU A 91 18.84 0.68 6.90
C GLU A 91 19.96 -0.24 6.38
N GLY A 92 19.64 -1.16 5.47
CA GLY A 92 20.61 -2.02 4.81
C GLY A 92 21.65 -1.22 4.02
N HIS A 93 21.22 -0.21 3.25
CA HIS A 93 22.12 0.70 2.53
C HIS A 93 23.01 1.50 3.48
N ILE A 94 22.46 2.07 4.56
CA ILE A 94 23.25 2.79 5.56
C ILE A 94 24.30 1.87 6.20
N ALA A 95 23.93 0.65 6.58
CA ALA A 95 24.85 -0.30 7.19
C ALA A 95 25.97 -0.71 6.22
N ASN A 96 25.64 -0.88 4.94
CA ASN A 96 26.60 -1.25 3.90
C ASN A 96 27.52 -0.07 3.52
N ASP A 97 26.99 1.16 3.51
CA ASP A 97 27.79 2.37 3.31
C ASP A 97 28.71 2.64 4.50
N GLN A 98 28.29 2.34 5.72
CA GLN A 98 29.19 2.40 6.87
C GLN A 98 30.31 1.37 6.77
N GLN A 99 30.02 0.15 6.28
CA GLN A 99 31.03 -0.87 6.00
C GLN A 99 31.95 -0.50 4.84
N SER A 100 31.44 0.16 3.79
CA SER A 100 32.27 0.65 2.70
C SER A 100 33.13 1.83 3.14
N ILE A 101 32.67 2.68 4.06
CA ILE A 101 33.47 3.76 4.68
C ILE A 101 34.60 3.21 5.56
N VAL A 102 34.38 2.14 6.34
CA VAL A 102 35.50 1.48 7.06
C VAL A 102 36.41 0.68 6.14
N ALA A 103 35.94 0.24 4.96
CA ALA A 103 36.78 -0.35 3.93
C ALA A 103 37.54 0.71 3.10
N SER A 104 37.02 1.93 2.98
CA SER A 104 37.57 3.01 2.15
C SER A 104 38.68 3.83 2.83
N GLU A 105 39.18 3.43 4.00
CA GLU A 105 40.49 3.94 4.47
C GLU A 105 41.67 3.41 3.62
N PHE A 106 41.40 2.54 2.63
CA PHE A 106 42.34 2.11 1.59
C PHE A 106 41.61 1.92 0.25
N ASP A 107 41.47 2.99 -0.54
CA ASP A 107 41.79 3.06 -1.97
C ASP A 107 41.07 4.22 -2.67
N GLU A 108 41.85 5.00 -3.41
CA GLU A 108 41.54 6.28 -4.03
C GLU A 108 41.04 6.09 -5.48
N TYR A 109 39.82 6.57 -5.75
CA TYR A 109 39.25 7.12 -7.00
C TYR A 109 39.58 6.51 -8.39
N LEU A 110 38.54 6.04 -9.09
CA LEU A 110 38.28 6.43 -10.49
C LEU A 110 36.78 6.26 -10.85
N PHE A 111 36.12 7.37 -11.19
CA PHE A 111 34.73 7.40 -11.68
C PHE A 111 34.69 7.17 -13.19
N ASP A 112 33.78 6.32 -13.67
CA ASP A 112 33.38 6.33 -15.09
C ASP A 112 31.85 6.44 -15.18
N GLU A 113 31.41 7.52 -15.82
CA GLU A 113 30.03 7.94 -16.02
C GLU A 113 29.48 7.17 -17.22
N LYS A 114 28.44 6.35 -17.02
CA LYS A 114 27.68 5.76 -18.14
C LYS A 114 26.18 5.94 -17.96
N ASP A 115 25.68 6.95 -18.65
CA ASP A 115 24.29 7.07 -19.08
C ASP A 115 23.86 5.80 -19.83
N GLY A 116 22.92 5.05 -19.24
CA GLY A 116 22.27 3.90 -19.84
C GLY A 116 20.76 3.99 -19.66
N VAL A 117 19.99 3.81 -20.73
CA VAL A 117 18.53 3.63 -20.68
C VAL A 117 18.24 2.37 -19.88
N VAL A 118 17.64 2.54 -18.69
CA VAL A 118 17.30 1.45 -17.77
C VAL A 118 16.17 0.61 -18.36
N THR A 119 16.46 -0.63 -18.73
CA THR A 119 15.43 -1.63 -19.08
C THR A 119 14.87 -2.24 -17.79
N LEU A 120 13.65 -2.81 -17.82
CA LEU A 120 13.04 -3.40 -16.61
C LEU A 120 13.89 -4.53 -15.99
N ASP A 121 14.74 -5.16 -16.79
CA ASP A 121 15.68 -6.20 -16.35
C ASP A 121 16.92 -5.61 -15.64
N ASP A 122 17.19 -4.32 -15.83
CA ASP A 122 18.25 -3.57 -15.13
C ASP A 122 17.78 -3.02 -13.77
N VAL A 123 16.46 -3.07 -13.50
CA VAL A 123 15.92 -2.76 -12.17
C VAL A 123 16.25 -3.93 -11.27
N GLN A 124 17.33 -3.78 -10.49
CA GLN A 124 17.72 -4.74 -9.48
C GLN A 124 16.54 -5.00 -8.53
N THR A 125 15.86 -6.11 -8.74
CA THR A 125 14.66 -6.45 -7.98
C THR A 125 15.13 -6.92 -6.61
N ILE A 126 15.04 -6.04 -5.61
CA ILE A 126 15.41 -6.39 -4.24
C ILE A 126 14.30 -7.29 -3.70
N LYS A 127 14.62 -8.58 -3.58
CA LYS A 127 13.73 -9.55 -2.93
C LYS A 127 14.06 -9.56 -1.44
N ILE A 128 13.12 -9.09 -0.62
CA ILE A 128 13.24 -9.19 0.84
C ILE A 128 12.81 -10.60 1.23
N ASP A 129 13.78 -11.46 1.52
CA ASP A 129 13.54 -12.81 2.02
C ASP A 129 13.36 -12.76 3.55
N PHE A 130 12.15 -13.07 4.01
CA PHE A 130 11.83 -13.12 5.43
C PHE A 130 12.30 -14.43 6.07
N HIS A 131 12.65 -14.37 7.36
CA HIS A 131 12.94 -15.57 8.13
C HIS A 131 11.67 -16.45 8.25
N PRO A 132 11.78 -17.80 8.18
CA PRO A 132 10.61 -18.69 8.18
C PRO A 132 9.66 -18.54 9.37
N LEU A 133 10.15 -18.04 10.50
CA LEU A 133 9.35 -17.81 11.70
C LEU A 133 8.40 -16.59 11.59
N ILE A 134 8.71 -15.63 10.72
CA ILE A 134 7.94 -14.39 10.59
C ILE A 134 7.11 -14.33 9.30
N GLU A 135 7.36 -15.24 8.35
CA GLU A 135 6.70 -15.28 7.03
C GLU A 135 5.17 -15.31 7.12
N ASN A 136 4.60 -16.07 8.05
CA ASN A 136 3.16 -16.21 8.24
C ASN A 136 2.61 -15.34 9.39
N THR A 137 3.35 -14.29 9.77
CA THR A 137 2.96 -13.39 10.85
C THR A 137 2.66 -11.99 10.33
N MET A 138 1.82 -11.25 11.04
CA MET A 138 1.54 -9.84 10.74
C MET A 138 2.61 -8.94 11.40
N TRP A 139 3.88 -9.16 11.08
CA TRP A 139 5.01 -8.39 11.62
C TRP A 139 4.97 -6.89 11.23
N PHE A 140 4.22 -6.58 10.16
CA PHE A 140 3.96 -5.22 9.66
C PHE A 140 2.78 -4.52 10.38
N ALA A 141 2.03 -5.20 11.24
CA ALA A 141 0.83 -4.67 11.88
C ALA A 141 1.11 -3.90 13.17
#